data_AF-A0A1A8LQT6-F1
#
_entry.id   AF-A0A1A8LQT6-F1
#
_cell.length_a   1.000
_cell.length_b   1.000
_cell.length_c   1.000
_cell.angle_alpha   90.00
_cell.angle_beta   90.00
_cell.angle_gamma   90.00
#
_symmetry.space_group_name_H-M   'P 1'
#
loop_
_entity.id
_entity.type
_entity.pdbx_description
1 polymer ?
#
loop_
_entity_poly.entity_id
_entity_poly.type
_entity_poly.pdbx_seq_one_letter_code
_entity_poly.pdbx_strand_id
1 'polypeptide(L)'
;MGAHLVRRYITERDTEPDPAKKYEFDPNFGFGERKEREMIATQEQMNLAQLPLEQRDYCAHYLLKLMKCKRDYWPNFLACKHERHDWDYCEHQDYVMRMKEYERERRLQLRKKRLEEKAEAA
;
A
#
# COMPACT_ATOMS: atom_id res chain seq x y z
N MET A 1 10.74 15.04 9.55
CA MET A 1 11.52 14.46 8.43
C MET A 1 11.99 13.08 8.85
N GLY A 2 11.66 12.05 8.08
CA GLY A 2 11.87 10.66 8.48
C GLY A 2 13.35 10.26 8.46
N ALA A 3 13.78 9.47 9.45
CA ALA A 3 15.17 9.00 9.58
C ALA A 3 15.66 8.18 8.36
N HIS A 4 14.76 7.60 7.57
CA HIS A 4 15.08 6.91 6.33
C HIS A 4 15.77 7.83 5.31
N LEU A 5 15.43 9.12 5.22
CA LEU A 5 16.10 10.01 4.27
C LEU A 5 17.58 10.20 4.61
N VAL A 6 17.90 10.34 5.90
CA VAL A 6 19.30 10.44 6.36
C VAL A 6 20.05 9.16 6.03
N ARG A 7 19.41 8.00 6.23
CA ARG A 7 20.02 6.71 5.91
C ARG A 7 20.31 6.57 4.42
N ARG A 8 19.32 6.85 3.55
CA ARG A 8 19.46 6.76 2.10
C ARG A 8 20.56 7.64 1.54
N TYR A 9 20.66 8.88 2.03
CA TYR A 9 21.55 9.88 1.43
C TYR A 9 22.92 9.96 2.10
N ILE A 10 23.03 9.63 3.40
CA ILE A 10 24.26 9.84 4.18
C ILE A 10 24.92 8.53 4.59
N THR A 11 24.21 7.62 5.26
CA THR A 11 24.85 6.49 5.95
C THR A 11 24.86 5.18 5.16
N GLU A 12 23.74 4.79 4.59
CA GLU A 12 23.54 3.46 4.01
C GLU A 12 22.85 3.57 2.63
N ARG A 13 23.63 3.87 1.59
CA ARG A 13 23.09 4.08 0.23
C ARG A 13 22.67 2.79 -0.47
N ASP A 14 23.32 1.68 -0.14
CA ASP A 14 23.14 0.39 -0.84
C ASP A 14 22.03 -0.49 -0.24
N THR A 15 21.62 -0.22 0.99
CA THR A 15 20.67 -1.08 1.74
C THR A 15 19.25 -0.54 1.78
N GLU A 16 19.04 0.68 1.32
CA GLU A 16 17.72 1.31 1.32
C GLU A 16 17.03 1.21 -0.05
N PRO A 17 15.76 0.79 -0.09
CA PRO A 17 15.06 0.62 -1.35
C PRO A 17 14.69 1.97 -1.96
N ASP A 18 14.89 2.07 -3.27
CA ASP A 18 14.56 3.25 -4.07
C ASP A 18 13.06 3.27 -4.41
N PRO A 19 12.28 4.28 -3.97
CA PRO A 19 10.83 4.30 -4.20
C PRO A 19 10.41 4.39 -5.68
N ALA A 20 11.31 4.85 -6.55
CA ALA A 20 11.04 4.99 -7.98
C ALA A 20 11.35 3.71 -8.77
N LYS A 21 12.16 2.81 -8.22
CA LYS A 21 12.48 1.53 -8.85
C LYS A 21 11.42 0.50 -8.47
N LYS A 22 11.24 -0.50 -9.33
CA LYS A 22 10.41 -1.67 -9.00
C LYS A 22 11.10 -2.52 -7.94
N TYR A 23 10.32 -3.37 -7.29
CA TYR A 23 10.82 -4.35 -6.34
C TYR A 23 11.90 -5.25 -6.97
N GLU A 24 13.01 -5.46 -6.24
CA GLU A 24 14.12 -6.30 -6.72
C GLU A 24 13.91 -7.79 -6.40
N PHE A 25 13.17 -8.08 -5.32
CA PHE A 25 12.96 -9.44 -4.82
C PHE A 25 11.59 -9.98 -5.23
N ASP A 26 11.56 -11.25 -5.63
CA ASP A 26 10.33 -11.94 -5.98
C ASP A 26 9.27 -11.86 -4.85
N PRO A 27 7.99 -11.54 -5.15
CA PRO A 27 6.92 -11.46 -4.17
C PRO A 27 6.67 -12.73 -3.36
N ASN A 28 7.05 -13.92 -3.87
CA ASN A 28 6.89 -15.20 -3.19
C ASN A 28 8.14 -15.58 -2.36
N PHE A 29 9.26 -14.87 -2.50
CA PHE A 29 10.47 -15.15 -1.73
C PHE A 29 10.21 -15.00 -0.22
N GLY A 30 10.34 -16.11 0.50
CA GLY A 30 10.12 -16.19 1.95
C GLY A 30 8.67 -16.44 2.38
N PHE A 31 7.74 -16.61 1.43
CA PHE A 31 6.36 -17.00 1.69
C PHE A 31 6.11 -18.41 1.12
N GLY A 32 5.33 -19.23 1.84
CA GLY A 32 4.87 -20.52 1.32
C GLY A 32 3.75 -20.32 0.29
N GLU A 33 2.56 -19.99 0.78
CA GLU A 33 1.42 -19.59 -0.04
C GLU A 33 1.01 -18.16 0.29
N ARG A 34 1.26 -17.22 -0.64
CA ARG A 34 0.83 -15.83 -0.51
C ARG A 34 -0.55 -15.68 -1.16
N LYS A 35 -1.55 -15.31 -0.36
CA LYS A 35 -2.89 -14.99 -0.87
C LYS A 35 -2.87 -13.67 -1.63
N GLU A 36 -3.53 -13.65 -2.78
CA GLU A 36 -3.75 -12.43 -3.57
C GLU A 36 -4.80 -11.55 -2.90
N ARG A 37 -4.77 -10.24 -3.22
CA ARG A 37 -5.77 -9.30 -2.71
C ARG A 37 -7.04 -9.42 -3.54
N GLU A 38 -8.17 -9.55 -2.86
CA GLU A 38 -9.47 -9.69 -3.51
C GLU A 38 -10.06 -8.32 -3.82
N MET A 39 -10.39 -8.08 -5.09
CA MET A 39 -11.14 -6.89 -5.53
C MET A 39 -12.64 -7.15 -5.36
N ILE A 40 -13.26 -6.47 -4.40
CA ILE A 40 -14.70 -6.63 -4.11
C ILE A 40 -15.56 -5.84 -5.11
N ALA A 41 -15.11 -4.64 -5.51
CA ALA A 41 -15.82 -3.80 -6.47
C ALA A 41 -15.58 -4.29 -7.90
N THR A 42 -16.67 -4.47 -8.66
CA THR A 42 -16.54 -4.80 -10.09
C THR A 42 -16.11 -3.59 -10.90
N GLN A 43 -15.40 -3.81 -12.01
CA GLN A 43 -14.92 -2.73 -12.87
C GLN A 43 -16.06 -1.93 -13.50
N GLU A 44 -17.16 -2.59 -13.85
CA GLU A 44 -18.36 -1.96 -14.38
C GLU A 44 -18.99 -1.00 -13.36
N GLN A 45 -19.11 -1.40 -12.09
CA GLN A 45 -19.63 -0.53 -11.02
C GLN A 45 -18.78 0.74 -10.83
N MET A 46 -17.45 0.62 -10.88
CA MET A 46 -16.55 1.77 -10.78
C MET A 46 -16.65 2.72 -11.97
N ASN A 47 -16.87 2.17 -13.17
CA ASN A 47 -17.07 2.96 -14.38
C ASN A 47 -18.41 3.70 -14.37
N LEU A 48 -19.49 3.03 -13.94
CA LEU A 48 -20.82 3.63 -13.79
C LEU A 48 -20.83 4.76 -12.77
N ALA A 49 -20.07 4.62 -11.68
CA ALA A 49 -19.89 5.66 -10.67
C ALA A 49 -18.92 6.77 -11.09
N GLN A 50 -18.30 6.66 -12.27
CA GLN A 50 -17.34 7.64 -12.81
C GLN A 50 -16.21 7.99 -11.83
N LEU A 51 -15.67 6.98 -11.13
CA LEU A 51 -14.57 7.19 -10.19
C LEU A 51 -13.30 7.65 -10.93
N PRO A 52 -12.53 8.61 -10.36
CA PRO A 52 -11.22 8.98 -10.90
C PRO A 52 -10.26 7.80 -10.78
N LEU A 53 -9.27 7.73 -11.68
CA LEU A 53 -8.35 6.58 -11.75
C LEU A 53 -7.58 6.34 -10.44
N GLU A 54 -7.25 7.41 -9.72
CA GLU A 54 -6.53 7.34 -8.44
C GLU A 54 -7.36 6.71 -7.31
N GLN A 55 -8.70 6.69 -7.42
CA GLN A 55 -9.59 6.15 -6.39
C GLN A 55 -10.10 4.75 -6.74
N ARG A 56 -9.58 4.13 -7.81
CA ARG A 56 -9.96 2.78 -8.27
C ARG A 56 -9.07 1.70 -7.62
N ASP A 57 -8.93 1.78 -6.31
CA ASP A 57 -8.12 0.87 -5.51
C ASP A 57 -8.95 -0.30 -4.96
N TYR A 58 -8.31 -1.24 -4.26
CA TYR A 58 -8.99 -2.35 -3.55
C TYR A 58 -10.08 -1.87 -2.59
N CYS A 59 -9.92 -0.65 -2.08
CA CYS A 59 -10.84 0.01 -1.17
C CYS A 59 -12.08 0.68 -1.81
N ALA A 60 -12.19 0.70 -3.16
CA ALA A 60 -13.22 1.46 -3.87
C ALA A 60 -14.68 1.08 -3.51
N HIS A 61 -14.90 -0.13 -2.99
CA HIS A 61 -16.22 -0.58 -2.55
C HIS A 61 -16.78 0.25 -1.38
N TYR A 62 -15.94 0.78 -0.48
CA TYR A 62 -16.40 1.70 0.57
C TYR A 62 -16.71 3.08 0.01
N LEU A 63 -15.93 3.56 -0.95
CA LEU A 63 -16.17 4.83 -1.61
C LEU A 63 -17.53 4.86 -2.33
N LEU A 64 -17.89 3.76 -3.00
CA LEU A 64 -19.22 3.61 -3.62
C LEU A 64 -20.36 3.73 -2.59
N LYS A 65 -20.21 3.11 -1.41
CA LYS A 65 -21.19 3.20 -0.31
C LYS A 65 -21.32 4.65 0.20
N LEU A 66 -20.18 5.32 0.38
CA LEU A 66 -20.11 6.70 0.82
C LEU A 66 -20.78 7.64 -0.20
N MET A 67 -20.53 7.48 -1.49
CA MET A 67 -21.17 8.27 -2.54
C MET A 67 -22.69 8.04 -2.58
N LYS A 68 -23.13 6.78 -2.46
CA LYS A 68 -24.55 6.44 -2.37
C LYS A 68 -25.22 7.14 -1.18
N CYS A 69 -24.62 7.00 0.01
CA CYS A 69 -25.11 7.61 1.23
C CYS A 69 -25.17 9.15 1.15
N LYS A 70 -24.15 9.81 0.56
CA LYS A 70 -24.20 11.27 0.31
C LYS A 70 -25.36 11.67 -0.60
N ARG A 71 -25.70 10.86 -1.60
CA ARG A 71 -26.81 11.12 -2.52
C ARG A 71 -28.17 10.94 -1.85
N ASP A 72 -28.31 9.89 -1.03
CA ASP A 72 -29.58 9.53 -0.41
C ASP A 72 -29.97 10.47 0.75
N TYR A 73 -28.98 11.00 1.50
CA TYR A 73 -29.22 11.85 2.68
C TYR A 73 -29.08 13.37 2.43
N TRP A 74 -29.00 13.82 1.18
CA TRP A 74 -28.97 15.24 0.84
C TRP A 74 -30.26 15.95 1.33
N PRO A 75 -30.23 17.08 2.07
CA PRO A 75 -29.12 18.03 2.32
C PRO A 75 -28.32 17.82 3.63
N ASN A 76 -28.53 16.72 4.35
CA ASN A 76 -27.85 16.49 5.62
C ASN A 76 -26.42 15.95 5.41
N PHE A 77 -25.45 16.87 5.36
CA PHE A 77 -24.03 16.55 5.15
C PHE A 77 -23.36 15.78 6.30
N LEU A 78 -23.97 15.70 7.48
CA LEU A 78 -23.36 15.11 8.68
C LEU A 78 -23.80 13.67 8.97
N ALA A 79 -24.83 13.17 8.29
CA ALA A 79 -25.38 11.84 8.53
C ALA A 79 -24.40 10.71 8.17
N CYS A 80 -23.63 10.92 7.11
CA CYS A 80 -22.79 9.89 6.49
C CYS A 80 -21.35 9.90 7.04
N LYS A 81 -21.14 9.72 8.35
CA LYS A 81 -19.79 9.74 8.97
C LYS A 81 -19.19 8.34 9.09
N HIS A 82 -20.01 7.33 9.37
CA HIS A 82 -19.56 5.95 9.53
C HIS A 82 -18.97 5.42 8.23
N GLU A 83 -19.63 5.68 7.10
CA GLU A 83 -19.18 5.25 5.78
C GLU A 83 -17.88 5.92 5.35
N ARG A 84 -17.59 7.15 5.84
CA ARG A 84 -16.29 7.80 5.60
C ARG A 84 -15.21 7.16 6.43
N HIS A 85 -15.49 6.95 7.72
CA HIS A 85 -14.54 6.30 8.60
C HIS A 85 -14.16 4.91 8.09
N ASP A 86 -15.13 4.14 7.56
CA ASP A 86 -14.86 2.82 6.98
C ASP A 86 -13.95 2.90 5.74
N TRP A 87 -14.18 3.89 4.88
CA TRP A 87 -13.31 4.16 3.72
C TRP A 87 -11.91 4.59 4.16
N ASP A 88 -11.80 5.59 5.04
CA ASP A 88 -10.53 6.11 5.57
C ASP A 88 -9.73 5.00 6.28
N TYR A 89 -10.41 4.15 7.05
CA TYR A 89 -9.78 3.03 7.74
C TYR A 89 -9.22 2.00 6.77
N CYS A 90 -9.94 1.71 5.70
CA CYS A 90 -9.51 0.79 4.67
C CYS A 90 -8.32 1.37 3.85
N GLU A 91 -8.32 2.67 3.53
CA GLU A 91 -7.16 3.34 2.93
C GLU A 91 -5.93 3.30 3.87
N HIS A 92 -6.16 3.48 5.17
CA HIS A 92 -5.11 3.33 6.17
C HIS A 92 -4.54 1.90 6.20
N GLN A 93 -5.38 0.87 6.10
CA GLN A 93 -4.93 -0.51 6.00
C GLN A 93 -4.09 -0.75 4.73
N ASP A 94 -4.50 -0.21 3.59
CA ASP A 94 -3.73 -0.28 2.35
C ASP A 94 -2.38 0.44 2.46
N TYR A 95 -2.34 1.60 3.13
CA TYR A 95 -1.10 2.30 3.45
C TYR A 95 -0.17 1.47 4.33
N VAL A 96 -0.70 0.83 5.39
CA VAL A 96 0.06 -0.08 6.26
C VAL A 96 0.63 -1.25 5.45
N MET A 97 -0.10 -1.77 4.47
CA MET A 97 0.40 -2.84 3.60
C MET A 97 1.58 -2.36 2.74
N ARG A 98 1.51 -1.16 2.16
CA ARG A 98 2.62 -0.56 1.40
C ARG A 98 3.86 -0.32 2.28
N MET A 99 3.66 0.08 3.53
CA MET A 99 4.76 0.23 4.50
C MET A 99 5.43 -1.11 4.83
N LYS A 100 4.65 -2.19 4.94
CA LYS A 100 5.20 -3.55 5.13
C LYS A 100 6.02 -4.01 3.93
N GLU A 101 5.59 -3.68 2.71
CA GLU A 101 6.33 -3.99 1.48
C GLU A 101 7.66 -3.23 1.44
N TYR A 102 7.68 -1.94 1.79
CA TYR A 102 8.90 -1.14 1.89
C TYR A 102 9.88 -1.70 2.94
N GLU A 103 9.40 -2.03 4.14
CA GLU A 103 10.26 -2.62 5.17
C GLU A 103 10.77 -4.01 4.79
N ARG A 104 9.97 -4.81 4.08
CA ARG A 104 10.38 -6.12 3.58
C ARG A 104 11.59 -5.98 2.66
N GLU A 105 11.54 -5.10 1.68
CA GLU A 105 12.65 -4.88 0.75
C GLU A 105 13.91 -4.44 1.47
N ARG A 106 13.80 -3.46 2.37
CA ARG A 106 14.93 -2.99 3.18
C ARG A 106 15.58 -4.14 3.97
N ARG A 107 14.78 -5.00 4.60
CA ARG A 107 15.30 -6.15 5.36
C ARG A 107 15.95 -7.21 4.46
N LEU A 108 15.44 -7.40 3.24
CA LEU A 108 16.02 -8.32 2.26
C LEU A 108 17.35 -7.79 1.72
N GLN A 109 17.47 -6.50 1.43
CA GLN A 109 18.74 -5.87 1.03
C GLN A 109 19.79 -5.96 2.15
N LEU A 110 19.40 -5.69 3.39
CA LEU A 110 20.28 -5.90 4.56
C LEU A 110 20.70 -7.36 4.74
N ARG A 111 19.83 -8.31 4.42
CA ARG A 111 20.18 -9.74 4.44
C ARG A 111 21.17 -10.08 3.33
N LYS A 112 20.97 -9.55 2.12
CA LYS A 112 21.86 -9.75 0.97
C LYS A 112 23.27 -9.22 1.28
N LYS A 113 23.38 -7.99 1.77
CA LYS A 113 24.66 -7.40 2.21
C LYS A 113 25.39 -8.26 3.25
N ARG A 114 24.68 -8.74 4.27
CA ARG A 114 25.26 -9.63 5.30
C ARG A 114 25.73 -10.98 4.76
N LEU A 115 25.16 -11.47 3.67
CA LEU A 115 25.61 -12.72 3.03
C LEU A 115 26.83 -12.48 2.17
N GLU A 116 26.90 -11.34 1.47
CA GLU A 116 28.05 -10.92 0.67
C GLU A 116 29.28 -10.70 1.57
N GLU A 117 29.15 -9.95 2.66
CA GLU A 117 30.23 -9.75 3.66
C GLU A 117 30.76 -11.06 4.25
N LYS A 118 29.87 -12.06 4.44
CA LYS A 118 30.27 -13.38 4.94
C LYS A 118 30.98 -14.22 3.89
N ALA A 119 30.59 -14.09 2.63
CA ALA A 119 31.22 -14.78 1.51
C ALA A 119 32.61 -14.19 1.20
N GLU A 120 32.79 -12.88 1.39
CA GLU A 120 34.09 -12.21 1.24
C GLU A 120 35.06 -12.52 2.39
N ALA A 121 34.53 -12.79 3.59
CA ALA A 121 35.33 -13.14 4.76
C ALA A 121 35.75 -14.63 4.83
N ALA A 122 35.20 -15.48 3.96
CA ALA A 122 35.48 -16.92 3.88
C ALA A 122 36.51 -17.23 2.79
#